data_AF-A0AAD9V4U1-F1
#
_entry.id   AF-A0AAD9V4U1-F1
#
_cell.length_a   1.000
_cell.length_b   1.000
_cell.length_c   1.000
_cell.angle_alpha   90.00
_cell.angle_beta   90.00
_cell.angle_gamma   90.00
#
_symmetry.space_group_name_H-M   'P 1'
#
loop_
_entity.id
_entity.type
_entity.pdbx_description
1 polymer ?
#
loop_
_entity_poly.entity_id
_entity_poly.type
_entity_poly.pdbx_seq_one_letter_code
_entity_poly.pdbx_strand_id
1 'polypeptide(L)'
;MHSAKKAAAILVLLILFIDQVHHCSAFIRRRRRRRCPVVNCSVTSWSHWSSCSASTCGQQGSQSRSRSITTHPSCGGTTCPSNLQESRLCYGSTLENCNLSSWSEWSACPAIPCGSSAMQTSTRHRIITEKCGGWCTSTFRKTRMCLRPPVNCKLSSWSEWSTCNGTVCTAGRGTQFSFRNKTMKEACGGTCTSTFLKTRNCTKSITRKAVECQLSLWSEWGDCKRTSCQLTGIQTSTRHKTVKEECPGTCKYSLHQSKLCTQSQLPCFNGGMYKPNITGCVCIQGYSGLCCENSPQGLY
;
A
#
# COMPACT_ATOMS: atom_id res chain seq x y z
N MET A 1 91.23 -7.37 123.11
CA MET A 1 90.01 -6.78 122.49
C MET A 1 90.26 -6.26 121.06
N HIS A 2 90.77 -7.09 120.13
CA HIS A 2 91.09 -6.62 118.75
C HIS A 2 90.46 -7.43 117.59
N SER A 3 89.74 -8.53 117.87
CA SER A 3 89.24 -9.44 116.82
C SER A 3 87.79 -9.15 116.37
N ALA A 4 86.91 -8.62 117.24
CA ALA A 4 85.50 -8.42 116.91
C ALA A 4 85.20 -7.26 115.94
N LYS A 5 86.08 -6.24 115.88
CA LYS A 5 85.86 -5.04 115.04
C LYS A 5 86.16 -5.27 113.55
N LYS A 6 86.97 -6.27 113.19
CA LYS A 6 87.30 -6.59 111.78
C LYS A 6 86.20 -7.39 111.08
N ALA A 7 85.49 -8.26 111.79
CA ALA A 7 84.39 -9.05 111.22
C ALA A 7 83.18 -8.19 110.83
N ALA A 8 82.85 -7.16 111.63
CA ALA A 8 81.74 -6.26 111.34
C ALA A 8 81.96 -5.40 110.08
N ALA A 9 83.20 -4.96 109.83
CA ALA A 9 83.52 -4.15 108.65
C ALA A 9 83.41 -4.96 107.34
N ILE A 10 83.78 -6.25 107.37
CA ILE A 10 83.70 -7.14 106.20
C ILE A 10 82.23 -7.45 105.85
N LEU A 11 81.37 -7.62 106.86
CA LEU A 11 79.95 -7.88 106.65
C LEU A 11 79.23 -6.68 106.01
N VAL A 12 79.55 -5.45 106.45
CA VAL A 12 78.98 -4.21 105.89
C VAL A 12 79.42 -4.02 104.44
N LEU A 13 80.69 -4.30 104.11
CA LEU A 13 81.19 -4.23 102.75
C LEU A 13 80.54 -5.27 101.82
N LEU A 14 80.27 -6.48 102.31
CA LEU A 14 79.55 -7.51 101.55
C LEU A 14 78.09 -7.13 101.27
N ILE A 15 77.39 -6.55 102.26
CA ILE A 15 75.99 -6.10 102.08
C ILE A 15 75.92 -4.95 101.06
N LEU A 16 76.84 -3.98 101.14
CA LEU A 16 76.92 -2.88 100.17
C LEU A 16 77.23 -3.38 98.75
N PHE A 17 78.04 -4.44 98.62
CA PHE A 17 78.36 -5.03 97.31
C PHE A 17 77.16 -5.79 96.73
N ILE A 18 76.38 -6.48 97.57
CA ILE A 18 75.16 -7.19 97.16
C ILE A 18 74.09 -6.19 96.70
N ASP A 19 73.92 -5.05 97.38
CA ASP A 19 73.00 -3.97 96.95
C ASP A 19 73.40 -3.35 95.60
N GLN A 20 74.70 -3.18 95.33
CA GLN A 20 75.20 -2.69 94.04
C GLN A 20 74.95 -3.68 92.89
N VAL A 21 75.01 -4.99 93.17
CA VAL A 21 74.72 -6.04 92.18
C VAL A 21 73.21 -6.15 91.90
N HIS A 22 72.36 -6.02 92.94
CA HIS A 22 70.91 -6.02 92.76
C HIS A 22 70.41 -4.79 91.96
N HIS A 23 71.01 -3.62 92.19
CA HIS A 23 70.68 -2.41 91.41
C HIS A 23 71.07 -2.49 89.93
N CYS A 24 72.07 -3.30 89.57
CA CYS A 24 72.49 -3.47 88.18
C CYS A 24 71.52 -4.36 87.38
N SER A 25 70.78 -5.26 88.03
CA SER A 25 69.79 -6.14 87.39
C SER A 25 68.48 -5.42 87.02
N ALA A 26 68.16 -4.30 87.68
CA ALA A 26 66.94 -3.54 87.46
C ALA A 26 67.03 -2.51 86.30
N PHE A 27 68.24 -2.18 85.82
CA PHE A 27 68.45 -1.18 84.77
C PHE A 27 68.53 -1.74 83.34
N ILE A 28 68.51 -3.07 83.15
CA ILE A 28 68.36 -3.70 81.83
C ILE A 28 66.86 -3.79 81.45
N ARG A 29 66.14 -2.66 81.54
CA ARG A 29 64.83 -2.54 80.89
C ARG A 29 65.04 -2.21 79.42
N ARG A 30 65.15 -3.29 78.63
CA ARG A 30 64.94 -3.40 77.17
C ARG A 30 64.53 -2.08 76.49
N ARG A 31 65.47 -1.39 75.83
CA ARG A 31 65.11 -0.57 74.66
C ARG A 31 64.66 -1.52 73.55
N ARG A 32 63.38 -1.90 73.55
CA ARG A 32 62.73 -2.42 72.34
C ARG A 32 62.85 -1.31 71.30
N ARG A 33 63.78 -1.42 70.36
CA ARG A 33 63.79 -0.60 69.14
C ARG A 33 62.40 -0.79 68.54
N ARG A 34 61.55 0.25 68.59
CA ARG A 34 60.27 0.23 67.88
C ARG A 34 60.63 0.03 66.41
N ARG A 35 60.32 -1.15 65.87
CA ARG A 35 60.46 -1.41 64.43
C ARG A 35 59.50 -0.45 63.75
N CYS A 36 60.05 0.55 63.07
CA CYS A 36 59.24 1.39 62.23
C CYS A 36 59.15 0.72 60.84
N PRO A 37 57.94 0.39 60.35
CA PRO A 37 57.81 -0.17 59.02
C PRO A 37 58.27 0.86 57.99
N VAL A 38 59.09 0.41 57.04
CA VAL A 38 59.48 1.21 55.88
C VAL A 38 58.24 1.41 55.03
N VAL A 39 57.81 2.66 54.86
CA VAL A 39 56.70 3.02 53.97
C VAL A 39 57.28 3.87 52.85
N ASN A 40 57.13 3.38 51.62
CA ASN A 40 57.51 4.15 50.44
C ASN A 40 56.44 5.17 50.11
N CYS A 41 56.85 6.30 49.55
CA CYS A 41 55.88 7.26 49.04
C CYS A 41 55.06 6.66 47.90
N SER A 42 53.76 6.93 47.91
CA SER A 42 52.87 6.70 46.77
C SER A 42 52.14 7.97 46.38
N VAL A 43 51.89 8.15 45.09
CA VAL A 43 51.16 9.30 44.53
C VAL A 43 49.94 8.81 43.75
N THR A 44 48.94 9.68 43.56
CA THR A 44 47.82 9.40 42.65
C THR A 44 48.28 9.35 41.20
N SER A 45 47.43 8.80 40.33
CA SER A 45 47.52 9.08 38.90
C SER A 45 47.39 10.57 38.64
N TRP A 46 47.93 11.02 37.51
CA TRP A 46 47.77 12.39 37.03
C TRP A 46 46.30 12.73 36.79
N SER A 47 45.91 13.96 37.14
CA SER A 47 44.64 14.52 36.70
C SER A 47 44.59 14.63 35.18
N HIS A 48 43.37 14.82 34.65
CA HIS A 48 43.22 15.32 33.29
C HIS A 48 43.90 16.69 33.15
N TRP A 49 44.35 17.01 31.93
CA TRP A 49 44.89 18.32 31.60
C TRP A 49 43.81 19.39 31.74
N SER A 50 44.18 20.56 32.23
CA SER A 50 43.32 21.75 32.22
C SER A 50 42.97 22.17 30.79
N SER A 51 41.93 22.99 30.65
CA SER A 51 41.67 23.70 29.40
C SER A 51 42.89 24.54 28.97
N CYS A 52 43.08 24.71 27.67
CA CYS A 52 44.15 25.56 27.15
C CYS A 52 43.91 27.01 27.57
N SER A 53 44.94 27.69 28.09
CA SER A 53 44.84 29.10 28.50
C SER A 53 44.74 30.09 27.33
N ALA A 54 44.82 29.62 26.08
CA ALA A 54 44.71 30.47 24.91
C ALA A 54 43.28 31.04 24.78
N SER A 55 43.16 32.36 24.93
CA SER A 55 41.89 33.10 24.80
C SER A 55 41.48 33.35 23.35
N THR A 56 42.46 33.39 22.45
CA THR A 56 42.26 33.62 21.02
C THR A 56 42.58 32.36 20.23
N CYS A 57 41.82 32.14 19.16
CA CYS A 57 41.94 30.96 18.34
C CYS A 57 43.27 30.85 17.60
N GLY A 58 43.80 29.63 17.51
CA GLY A 58 45.12 29.35 16.93
C GLY A 58 46.32 29.92 17.70
N GLN A 59 46.11 30.68 18.78
CA GLN A 59 47.21 31.21 19.59
C GLN A 59 47.75 30.16 20.56
N GLN A 60 49.02 30.31 20.91
CA GLN A 60 49.68 29.46 21.88
C GLN A 60 49.20 29.79 23.30
N GLY A 61 48.96 28.74 24.09
CA GLY A 61 48.66 28.83 25.51
C GLY A 61 49.39 27.72 26.28
N SER A 62 48.99 27.51 27.54
CA SER A 62 49.48 26.42 28.37
C SER A 62 48.34 25.64 29.02
N GLN A 63 48.57 24.36 29.27
CA GLN A 63 47.73 23.48 30.07
C GLN A 63 48.57 22.90 31.20
N SER A 64 47.95 22.71 32.37
CA SER A 64 48.58 22.07 33.51
C SER A 64 47.78 20.85 33.98
N ARG A 65 48.47 19.93 34.65
CA ARG A 65 47.87 18.81 35.38
C ARG A 65 48.60 18.60 36.69
N SER A 66 47.93 17.98 37.65
CA SER A 66 48.48 17.74 38.97
C SER A 66 48.20 16.31 39.46
N ARG A 67 48.98 15.87 40.44
CA ARG A 67 48.76 14.64 41.20
C ARG A 67 49.11 14.89 42.66
N SER A 68 48.52 14.14 43.58
CA SER A 68 48.76 14.31 45.02
C SER A 68 49.48 13.10 45.61
N ILE A 69 50.14 13.32 46.74
CA ILE A 69 50.74 12.24 47.53
C ILE A 69 49.62 11.51 48.25
N THR A 70 49.49 10.21 48.02
CA THR A 70 48.53 9.34 48.72
C THR A 70 49.12 8.79 50.00
N THR A 71 50.41 8.47 50.01
CA THR A 71 51.12 7.96 51.19
C THR A 71 52.46 8.66 51.32
N HIS A 72 52.72 9.24 52.50
CA HIS A 72 53.99 9.89 52.80
C HIS A 72 55.05 8.85 53.18
N PRO A 73 56.33 9.05 52.79
CA PRO A 73 57.38 8.11 53.10
C PRO A 73 57.74 8.16 54.59
N SER A 74 57.99 7.00 55.20
CA SER A 74 58.45 6.92 56.59
C SER A 74 59.58 5.92 56.76
N CYS A 75 60.45 6.19 57.72
CA CYS A 75 61.45 5.25 58.23
C CYS A 75 62.41 4.70 57.17
N GLY A 76 62.92 5.60 56.31
CA GLY A 76 63.89 5.28 55.27
C GLY A 76 63.26 4.82 53.95
N GLY A 77 61.93 4.89 53.80
CA GLY A 77 61.27 4.60 52.53
C GLY A 77 61.54 5.64 51.45
N THR A 78 61.32 5.27 50.19
CA THR A 78 61.61 6.10 49.02
C THR A 78 60.83 7.41 49.05
N THR A 79 61.54 8.54 48.87
CA THR A 79 60.96 9.88 48.84
C THR A 79 59.97 10.07 47.69
N CYS A 80 58.96 10.91 47.89
CA CYS A 80 58.02 11.27 46.83
C CYS A 80 58.72 11.99 45.67
N PRO A 81 58.20 11.86 44.42
CA PRO A 81 58.61 12.74 43.33
C PRO A 81 58.37 14.20 43.70
N SER A 82 59.33 15.08 43.39
CA SER A 82 59.19 16.53 43.61
C SER A 82 58.21 17.20 42.65
N ASN A 83 58.01 16.60 41.46
CA ASN A 83 57.08 17.08 40.45
C ASN A 83 55.66 16.50 40.64
N LEU A 84 54.85 17.25 41.38
CA LEU A 84 53.42 16.99 41.55
C LEU A 84 52.55 17.79 40.58
N GLN A 85 53.16 18.66 39.79
CA GLN A 85 52.53 19.45 38.74
C GLN A 85 53.35 19.39 37.46
N GLU A 86 52.67 19.43 36.32
CA GLU A 86 53.29 19.47 35.01
C GLU A 86 52.52 20.46 34.12
N SER A 87 53.26 21.23 33.32
CA SER A 87 52.70 22.15 32.33
C SER A 87 53.23 21.82 30.94
N ARG A 88 52.38 21.97 29.93
CA ARG A 88 52.78 21.83 28.52
C ARG A 88 52.20 22.96 27.68
N LEU A 89 52.74 23.10 26.47
CA LEU A 89 52.18 23.98 25.45
C LEU A 89 50.90 23.38 24.87
N CYS A 90 49.96 24.26 24.56
CA CYS A 90 48.75 23.95 23.81
C CYS A 90 48.49 25.08 22.82
N TYR A 91 47.61 24.83 21.85
CA TYR A 91 47.08 25.85 20.98
C TYR A 91 45.57 25.97 21.22
N GLY A 92 45.07 27.20 21.12
CA GLY A 92 43.64 27.48 21.18
C GLY A 92 42.89 26.76 20.06
N SER A 93 41.56 26.76 20.15
CA SER A 93 40.72 26.14 19.12
C SER A 93 41.04 26.73 17.74
N THR A 94 40.93 25.90 16.70
CA THR A 94 41.22 26.29 15.32
C THR A 94 40.01 26.94 14.65
N LEU A 95 40.25 27.69 13.58
CA LEU A 95 39.19 28.20 12.72
C LEU A 95 38.42 27.03 12.12
N GLU A 96 37.13 26.96 12.44
CA GLU A 96 36.22 25.94 11.94
C GLU A 96 35.00 26.63 11.37
N ASN A 97 34.75 26.44 10.07
CA ASN A 97 33.52 26.88 9.43
C ASN A 97 32.36 25.98 9.88
N CYS A 98 31.13 26.48 9.72
CA CYS A 98 29.97 25.67 10.05
C CYS A 98 29.84 24.47 9.11
N ASN A 99 29.34 23.35 9.64
CA ASN A 99 28.93 22.21 8.83
C ASN A 99 27.41 22.18 8.75
N LEU A 100 26.86 21.92 7.57
CA LEU A 100 25.43 21.94 7.29
C LEU A 100 24.95 20.55 6.91
N SER A 101 23.69 20.26 7.22
CA SER A 101 23.04 19.07 6.70
C SER A 101 22.89 19.15 5.18
N SER A 102 22.74 17.99 4.56
CA SER A 102 22.14 17.93 3.23
C SER A 102 20.79 18.65 3.23
N TRP A 103 20.43 19.18 2.06
CA TRP A 103 19.09 19.72 1.85
C TRP A 103 18.05 18.62 2.06
N SER A 104 16.94 18.96 2.71
CA SER A 104 15.78 18.08 2.78
C SER A 104 15.23 17.83 1.38
N GLU A 105 14.49 16.73 1.23
CA GLU A 105 13.55 16.58 0.12
C GLU A 105 12.62 17.80 0.05
N TRP A 106 12.15 18.10 -1.16
CA TRP A 106 11.21 19.19 -1.37
C TRP A 106 9.88 18.89 -0.69
N SER A 107 9.31 19.88 -0.01
CA SER A 107 7.95 19.77 0.54
C SER A 107 6.97 19.35 -0.55
N ALA A 108 5.92 18.60 -0.19
CA ALA A 108 4.83 18.30 -1.13
C ALA A 108 4.29 19.60 -1.75
N CYS A 109 3.90 19.53 -3.03
CA CYS A 109 3.20 20.65 -3.64
C CYS A 109 1.90 20.90 -2.87
N PRO A 110 1.65 22.15 -2.43
CA PRO A 110 0.37 22.52 -1.84
C PRO A 110 -0.79 22.12 -2.74
N ALA A 111 -1.93 21.77 -2.12
CA ALA A 111 -3.16 21.48 -2.86
C ALA A 111 -3.72 22.79 -3.46
N ILE A 112 -3.30 23.10 -4.69
CA ILE A 112 -3.72 24.30 -5.44
C ILE A 112 -4.74 23.96 -6.55
N PRO A 113 -5.55 24.94 -6.98
CA PRO A 113 -6.38 24.80 -8.16
C PRO A 113 -5.57 24.41 -9.40
N CYS A 114 -6.24 23.74 -10.33
CA CYS A 114 -5.61 23.30 -11.56
C CYS A 114 -5.25 24.49 -12.45
N GLY A 115 -4.05 24.50 -13.03
CA GLY A 115 -3.52 25.63 -13.82
C GLY A 115 -2.85 26.72 -12.99
N SER A 116 -2.88 26.64 -11.66
CA SER A 116 -2.10 27.51 -10.77
C SER A 116 -0.70 26.95 -10.53
N SER A 117 0.19 27.79 -9.98
CA SER A 117 1.49 27.40 -9.48
C SER A 117 1.56 27.54 -7.96
N ALA A 118 2.34 26.68 -7.33
CA ALA A 118 2.63 26.75 -5.89
C ALA A 118 4.13 26.77 -5.66
N MET A 119 4.55 27.11 -4.45
CA MET A 119 5.96 27.04 -4.04
C MET A 119 6.20 25.80 -3.19
N GLN A 120 7.23 25.04 -3.55
CA GLN A 120 7.83 24.03 -2.68
C GLN A 120 9.02 24.63 -1.95
N THR A 121 9.27 24.12 -0.75
CA THR A 121 10.40 24.54 0.07
C THR A 121 11.28 23.36 0.43
N SER A 122 12.59 23.56 0.40
CA SER A 122 13.59 22.64 0.92
C SER A 122 14.41 23.39 1.97
N THR A 123 14.70 22.70 3.08
CA THR A 123 15.41 23.28 4.22
C THR A 123 16.62 22.44 4.58
N ARG A 124 17.64 23.08 5.13
CA ARG A 124 18.78 22.42 5.77
C ARG A 124 19.03 23.09 7.11
N HIS A 125 19.70 22.38 8.01
CA HIS A 125 20.06 22.92 9.31
C HIS A 125 21.57 22.86 9.52
N ARG A 126 22.01 23.57 10.54
CA ARG A 126 23.40 23.59 10.98
C ARG A 126 23.66 22.35 11.85
N ILE A 127 24.68 21.58 11.51
CA ILE A 127 25.14 20.43 12.29
C ILE A 127 26.23 20.86 13.27
N ILE A 128 27.19 21.67 12.80
CA ILE A 128 28.30 22.18 13.61
C ILE A 128 28.31 23.70 13.49
N THR A 129 28.41 24.38 14.62
CA THR A 129 28.58 25.83 14.69
C THR A 129 30.01 26.23 14.40
N GLU A 130 30.16 27.31 13.64
CA GLU A 130 31.42 27.98 13.42
C GLU A 130 32.09 28.33 14.75
N LYS A 131 33.42 28.19 14.77
CA LYS A 131 34.27 28.63 15.86
C LYS A 131 35.30 29.60 15.31
N CYS A 132 35.82 30.46 16.18
CA CYS A 132 37.06 31.18 15.89
C CYS A 132 36.99 32.09 14.66
N GLY A 133 35.85 32.77 14.45
CA GLY A 133 35.63 33.64 13.29
C GLY A 133 35.35 32.88 11.99
N GLY A 134 35.10 31.56 12.06
CA GLY A 134 34.63 30.78 10.93
C GLY A 134 33.33 31.33 10.35
N TRP A 135 33.12 31.08 9.06
CA TRP A 135 31.97 31.58 8.34
C TRP A 135 30.87 30.52 8.22
N CYS A 136 29.62 31.00 8.17
CA CYS A 136 28.47 30.18 7.85
C CYS A 136 27.53 30.95 6.93
N THR A 137 26.95 30.25 5.95
CA THR A 137 25.88 30.81 5.14
C THR A 137 24.64 31.13 5.98
N SER A 138 23.90 32.16 5.58
CA SER A 138 22.57 32.47 6.11
C SER A 138 21.44 31.75 5.36
N THR A 139 21.75 31.03 4.27
CA THR A 139 20.73 30.39 3.42
C THR A 139 20.42 28.98 3.91
N PHE A 140 19.38 28.87 4.73
CA PHE A 140 18.85 27.61 5.27
C PHE A 140 17.57 27.13 4.59
N ARG A 141 17.01 27.94 3.69
CA ARG A 141 15.76 27.68 2.98
C ARG A 141 15.94 28.06 1.51
N LYS A 142 15.46 27.19 0.62
CA LYS A 142 15.31 27.50 -0.81
C LYS A 142 13.92 27.14 -1.28
N THR A 143 13.41 27.90 -2.25
CA THR A 143 12.07 27.73 -2.82
C THR A 143 12.16 27.42 -4.30
N ARG A 144 11.22 26.61 -4.80
CA ARG A 144 11.02 26.41 -6.23
C ARG A 144 9.54 26.40 -6.56
N MET A 145 9.20 26.81 -7.78
CA MET A 145 7.85 26.70 -8.28
C MET A 145 7.54 25.24 -8.61
N CYS A 146 6.33 24.79 -8.27
CA CYS A 146 5.80 23.55 -8.77
C CYS A 146 4.45 23.77 -9.45
N LEU A 147 4.28 23.11 -10.59
CA LEU A 147 3.05 23.07 -11.34
C LEU A 147 2.26 21.83 -10.91
N ARG A 148 0.94 21.94 -10.87
CA ARG A 148 0.07 20.77 -10.71
C ARG A 148 -0.23 20.22 -12.11
N PRO A 149 0.46 19.18 -12.59
CA PRO A 149 0.27 18.68 -13.94
C PRO A 149 -1.10 18.03 -14.10
N PRO A 150 -1.61 17.91 -15.34
CA PRO A 150 -2.79 17.11 -15.63
C PRO A 150 -2.57 15.66 -15.16
N VAL A 151 -3.51 15.16 -14.37
CA VAL A 151 -3.51 13.78 -13.89
C VAL A 151 -4.54 13.01 -14.71
N ASN A 152 -4.07 12.18 -15.62
CA ASN A 152 -4.93 11.26 -16.37
C ASN A 152 -5.50 10.19 -15.44
N CYS A 153 -6.60 9.57 -15.85
CA CYS A 153 -7.15 8.47 -15.06
C CYS A 153 -6.16 7.31 -14.97
N LYS A 154 -6.22 6.58 -13.86
CA LYS A 154 -5.65 5.24 -13.77
C LYS A 154 -6.79 4.23 -13.86
N LEU A 155 -6.60 3.20 -14.67
CA LEU A 155 -7.56 2.12 -14.86
C LEU A 155 -7.02 0.85 -14.20
N SER A 156 -7.93 -0.04 -13.80
CA SER A 156 -7.56 -1.39 -13.39
C SER A 156 -7.02 -2.19 -14.59
N SER A 157 -6.36 -3.32 -14.29
CA SER A 157 -6.22 -4.37 -15.29
C SER A 157 -7.59 -4.81 -15.79
N TRP A 158 -7.61 -5.35 -17.01
CA TRP A 158 -8.80 -6.01 -17.55
C TRP A 158 -9.14 -7.23 -16.70
N SER A 159 -10.44 -7.47 -16.50
CA SER A 159 -10.92 -8.71 -15.90
C SER A 159 -10.59 -9.90 -16.79
N GLU A 160 -10.59 -11.09 -16.20
CA GLU A 160 -10.69 -12.33 -16.98
C GLU A 160 -11.91 -12.29 -17.90
N TRP A 161 -11.83 -13.00 -19.03
CA TRP A 161 -12.91 -13.08 -19.99
C TRP A 161 -14.09 -13.87 -19.40
N SER A 162 -15.30 -13.35 -19.60
CA SER A 162 -16.52 -14.08 -19.25
C SER A 162 -16.62 -15.42 -19.98
N THR A 163 -17.46 -16.33 -19.50
CA THR A 163 -17.81 -17.54 -20.27
C THR A 163 -18.45 -17.17 -21.60
N CYS A 164 -18.23 -17.98 -22.64
CA CYS A 164 -18.85 -17.78 -23.94
C CYS A 164 -20.38 -17.91 -23.83
N ASN A 165 -21.12 -16.89 -24.27
CA ASN A 165 -22.59 -16.88 -24.23
C ASN A 165 -23.25 -17.66 -25.39
N GLY A 166 -22.46 -18.41 -26.17
CA GLY A 166 -22.96 -19.22 -27.27
C GLY A 166 -23.96 -20.27 -26.79
N THR A 167 -25.10 -20.36 -27.47
CA THR A 167 -26.20 -21.27 -27.15
C THR A 167 -26.36 -22.32 -28.26
N VAL A 168 -27.21 -23.33 -28.02
CA VAL A 168 -27.52 -24.34 -29.06
C VAL A 168 -28.09 -23.69 -30.32
N CYS A 169 -28.82 -22.58 -30.16
CA CYS A 169 -29.43 -21.81 -31.23
C CYS A 169 -28.43 -21.02 -32.08
N THR A 170 -27.29 -20.67 -31.51
CA THR A 170 -26.20 -20.01 -32.25
C THR A 170 -25.11 -20.99 -32.68
N ALA A 171 -25.39 -22.30 -32.61
CA ALA A 171 -24.40 -23.37 -32.85
C ALA A 171 -23.12 -23.16 -32.03
N GLY A 172 -23.25 -22.65 -30.80
CA GLY A 172 -22.13 -22.36 -29.92
C GLY A 172 -21.37 -21.07 -30.24
N ARG A 173 -21.70 -20.35 -31.31
CA ARG A 173 -21.12 -19.03 -31.60
C ARG A 173 -21.66 -18.01 -30.62
N GLY A 174 -20.77 -17.26 -29.99
CA GLY A 174 -21.15 -16.25 -29.02
C GLY A 174 -20.10 -15.17 -28.90
N THR A 175 -20.26 -14.38 -27.85
CA THR A 175 -19.36 -13.32 -27.45
C THR A 175 -18.94 -13.49 -26.00
N GLN A 176 -17.70 -13.07 -25.72
CA GLN A 176 -17.17 -12.91 -24.37
C GLN A 176 -16.91 -11.44 -24.10
N PHE A 177 -17.01 -11.09 -22.83
CA PHE A 177 -16.83 -9.73 -22.33
C PHE A 177 -15.67 -9.69 -21.34
N SER A 178 -14.91 -8.61 -21.36
CA SER A 178 -13.95 -8.27 -20.32
C SER A 178 -14.14 -6.80 -19.97
N PHE A 179 -14.11 -6.49 -18.68
CA PHE A 179 -14.36 -5.15 -18.16
C PHE A 179 -13.17 -4.64 -17.36
N ARG A 180 -13.05 -3.33 -17.23
CA ARG A 180 -12.11 -2.67 -16.33
C ARG A 180 -12.76 -1.45 -15.70
N ASN A 181 -12.28 -1.08 -14.53
CA ASN A 181 -12.81 0.05 -13.78
C ASN A 181 -11.79 1.18 -13.67
N LYS A 182 -12.28 2.38 -13.37
CA LYS A 182 -11.43 3.53 -13.07
C LYS A 182 -10.97 3.45 -11.62
N THR A 183 -9.66 3.27 -11.41
CA THR A 183 -9.05 3.21 -10.07
C THR A 183 -8.65 4.59 -9.56
N MET A 184 -8.39 5.55 -10.46
CA MET A 184 -8.09 6.94 -10.12
C MET A 184 -8.82 7.86 -11.08
N LYS A 185 -9.55 8.82 -10.54
CA LYS A 185 -10.21 9.86 -11.32
C LYS A 185 -9.18 10.84 -11.88
N GLU A 186 -9.49 11.34 -13.06
CA GLU A 186 -8.77 12.41 -13.72
C GLU A 186 -8.81 13.67 -12.85
N ALA A 187 -7.75 14.45 -12.90
CA ALA A 187 -7.71 15.78 -12.31
C ALA A 187 -6.95 16.74 -13.22
N CYS A 188 -7.23 18.04 -13.07
CA CYS A 188 -6.51 19.11 -13.76
C CYS A 188 -6.46 19.01 -15.28
N GLY A 189 -7.60 18.72 -15.90
CA GLY A 189 -7.71 18.61 -17.36
C GLY A 189 -7.10 17.33 -17.92
N GLY A 190 -6.69 16.39 -17.07
CA GLY A 190 -6.34 15.05 -17.48
C GLY A 190 -7.51 14.35 -18.18
N THR A 191 -7.17 13.44 -19.08
CA THR A 191 -8.14 12.71 -19.88
C THR A 191 -8.19 11.24 -19.47
N CYS A 192 -9.21 10.55 -19.98
CA CYS A 192 -9.33 9.12 -19.84
C CYS A 192 -10.08 8.55 -21.01
N THR A 193 -9.74 7.30 -21.32
CA THR A 193 -10.50 6.54 -22.30
C THR A 193 -11.92 6.28 -21.81
N SER A 194 -12.85 6.28 -22.76
CA SER A 194 -14.24 5.86 -22.57
C SER A 194 -14.43 4.33 -22.67
N THR A 195 -13.37 3.58 -23.02
CA THR A 195 -13.47 2.13 -23.26
C THR A 195 -13.30 1.31 -21.98
N PHE A 196 -14.42 0.94 -21.37
CA PHE A 196 -14.49 0.12 -20.14
C PHE A 196 -14.93 -1.33 -20.39
N LEU A 197 -15.39 -1.63 -21.60
CA LEU A 197 -15.85 -2.95 -22.02
C LEU A 197 -15.12 -3.37 -23.30
N LYS A 198 -14.58 -4.58 -23.31
CA LYS A 198 -14.07 -5.25 -24.51
C LYS A 198 -14.94 -6.46 -24.82
N THR A 199 -15.16 -6.67 -26.10
CA THR A 199 -15.90 -7.81 -26.66
C THR A 199 -15.01 -8.61 -27.59
N ARG A 200 -15.12 -9.93 -27.55
CA ARG A 200 -14.53 -10.82 -28.55
C ARG A 200 -15.48 -11.95 -28.93
N ASN A 201 -15.33 -12.47 -30.13
CA ASN A 201 -16.07 -13.63 -30.59
C ASN A 201 -15.51 -14.91 -29.96
N CYS A 202 -16.38 -15.88 -29.72
CA CYS A 202 -16.02 -17.19 -29.17
C CYS A 202 -16.88 -18.30 -29.76
N THR A 203 -16.40 -19.53 -29.64
CA THR A 203 -17.16 -20.74 -29.97
C THR A 203 -17.13 -21.70 -28.78
N LYS A 204 -18.32 -22.12 -28.34
CA LYS A 204 -18.53 -23.12 -27.30
C LYS A 204 -18.87 -24.45 -27.95
N SER A 205 -18.23 -25.54 -27.54
CA SER A 205 -18.59 -26.88 -28.03
C SER A 205 -19.96 -27.27 -27.49
N ILE A 206 -20.89 -27.58 -28.38
CA ILE A 206 -22.25 -28.03 -28.05
C ILE A 206 -22.48 -29.36 -28.75
N THR A 207 -22.70 -30.40 -27.96
CA THR A 207 -22.81 -31.79 -28.45
C THR A 207 -24.23 -32.19 -28.82
N ARG A 208 -25.25 -31.47 -28.33
CA ARG A 208 -26.67 -31.75 -28.65
C ARG A 208 -27.22 -30.81 -29.71
N LYS A 209 -28.17 -31.29 -30.49
CA LYS A 209 -28.95 -30.48 -31.43
C LYS A 209 -30.11 -29.79 -30.71
N ALA A 210 -30.58 -28.69 -31.28
CA ALA A 210 -31.77 -27.99 -30.80
C ALA A 210 -33.01 -28.85 -31.02
N VAL A 211 -33.96 -28.79 -30.09
CA VAL A 211 -35.26 -29.46 -30.27
C VAL A 211 -36.07 -28.74 -31.36
N GLU A 212 -36.44 -29.48 -32.39
CA GLU A 212 -37.29 -29.00 -33.48
C GLU A 212 -38.77 -28.99 -33.06
N CYS A 213 -39.58 -28.14 -33.69
CA CYS A 213 -41.02 -28.08 -33.40
C CYS A 213 -41.73 -29.38 -33.82
N GLN A 214 -42.72 -29.78 -33.03
CA GLN A 214 -43.68 -30.82 -33.41
C GLN A 214 -45.05 -30.19 -33.60
N LEU A 215 -45.79 -30.70 -34.57
CA LEU A 215 -47.09 -30.17 -34.97
C LEU A 215 -48.20 -31.17 -34.68
N SER A 216 -49.39 -30.66 -34.42
CA SER A 216 -50.60 -31.48 -34.36
C SER A 216 -50.90 -32.06 -35.75
N LEU A 217 -51.82 -33.04 -35.77
CA LEU A 217 -52.52 -33.38 -37.00
C LEU A 217 -53.23 -32.13 -37.55
N TRP A 218 -53.44 -32.14 -38.87
CA TRP A 218 -54.24 -31.12 -39.54
C TRP A 218 -55.68 -31.17 -39.01
N SER A 219 -56.27 -29.99 -38.81
CA SER A 219 -57.71 -29.90 -38.59
C SER A 219 -58.47 -30.42 -39.81
N GLU A 220 -59.71 -30.80 -39.61
CA GLU A 220 -60.65 -30.97 -40.71
C GLU A 220 -60.68 -29.70 -41.59
N TRP A 221 -60.98 -29.90 -42.87
CA TRP A 221 -61.07 -28.79 -43.82
C TRP A 221 -62.23 -27.88 -43.44
N GLY A 222 -61.95 -26.60 -43.26
CA GLY A 222 -62.98 -25.60 -43.05
C GLY A 222 -63.85 -25.38 -44.29
N ASP A 223 -64.85 -24.52 -44.16
CA ASP A 223 -65.77 -24.20 -45.25
C ASP A 223 -65.05 -23.63 -46.48
N CYS A 224 -65.62 -23.89 -47.66
CA CYS A 224 -65.12 -23.38 -48.93
C CYS A 224 -65.37 -21.86 -49.02
N LYS A 225 -64.37 -21.07 -48.61
CA LYS A 225 -64.45 -19.60 -48.64
C LYS A 225 -64.19 -19.10 -50.07
N ARG A 226 -65.07 -18.21 -50.55
CA ARG A 226 -64.98 -17.60 -51.87
C ARG A 226 -64.62 -16.13 -51.75
N THR A 227 -63.77 -15.65 -52.64
CA THR A 227 -63.46 -14.22 -52.80
C THR A 227 -64.36 -13.54 -53.83
N SER A 228 -65.02 -14.29 -54.71
CA SER A 228 -65.94 -13.77 -55.74
C SER A 228 -66.89 -14.86 -56.26
N CYS A 229 -67.58 -14.57 -57.36
CA CYS A 229 -68.67 -15.32 -57.99
C CYS A 229 -68.21 -16.56 -58.78
N GLN A 230 -67.25 -17.30 -58.24
CA GLN A 230 -66.62 -18.43 -58.90
C GLN A 230 -67.09 -19.76 -58.28
N LEU A 231 -67.19 -20.80 -59.11
CA LEU A 231 -67.44 -22.18 -58.65
C LEU A 231 -66.29 -22.71 -57.78
N THR A 232 -65.11 -22.10 -57.91
CA THR A 232 -63.90 -22.40 -57.15
C THR A 232 -63.79 -21.49 -55.92
N GLY A 233 -63.52 -22.10 -54.78
CA GLY A 233 -63.13 -21.39 -53.56
C GLY A 233 -61.84 -21.97 -52.98
N ILE A 234 -61.48 -21.48 -51.79
CA ILE A 234 -60.34 -21.97 -51.02
C ILE A 234 -60.84 -22.54 -49.70
N GLN A 235 -60.51 -23.80 -49.45
CA GLN A 235 -60.60 -24.37 -48.11
C GLN A 235 -59.27 -24.18 -47.40
N THR A 236 -59.34 -23.91 -46.11
CA THR A 236 -58.17 -23.80 -45.24
C THR A 236 -58.23 -24.88 -44.17
N SER A 237 -57.10 -25.51 -43.92
CA SER A 237 -56.87 -26.40 -42.79
C SER A 237 -55.71 -25.83 -41.98
N THR A 238 -55.83 -25.92 -40.66
CA THR A 238 -54.86 -25.35 -39.73
C THR A 238 -54.35 -26.43 -38.79
N ARG A 239 -53.13 -26.25 -38.31
CA ARG A 239 -52.54 -27.06 -37.25
C ARG A 239 -51.77 -26.17 -36.31
N HIS A 240 -51.56 -26.64 -35.08
CA HIS A 240 -50.82 -25.89 -34.08
C HIS A 240 -49.57 -26.64 -33.66
N LYS A 241 -48.64 -25.92 -33.03
CA LYS A 241 -47.43 -26.51 -32.46
C LYS A 241 -47.81 -27.25 -31.18
N THR A 242 -47.58 -28.56 -31.15
CA THR A 242 -47.70 -29.39 -29.94
C THR A 242 -46.45 -29.29 -29.08
N VAL A 243 -45.28 -29.18 -29.73
CA VAL A 243 -44.00 -28.86 -29.10
C VAL A 243 -43.42 -27.62 -29.76
N LYS A 244 -43.14 -26.59 -28.95
CA LYS A 244 -42.48 -25.37 -29.43
C LYS A 244 -41.01 -25.66 -29.71
N GLU A 245 -40.49 -25.09 -30.79
CA GLU A 245 -39.06 -25.14 -31.08
C GLU A 245 -38.24 -24.49 -29.96
N GLU A 246 -37.09 -25.09 -29.63
CA GLU A 246 -36.16 -24.53 -28.63
C GLU A 246 -35.51 -23.23 -29.13
N CYS A 247 -35.29 -23.15 -30.44
CA CYS A 247 -34.67 -22.02 -31.09
C CYS A 247 -35.70 -21.24 -31.91
N PRO A 248 -35.98 -19.97 -31.57
CA PRO A 248 -37.03 -19.19 -32.23
C PRO A 248 -36.85 -19.15 -33.75
N GLY A 249 -37.94 -19.39 -34.50
CA GLY A 249 -37.95 -19.29 -35.96
C GLY A 249 -37.32 -20.48 -36.70
N THR A 250 -36.92 -21.55 -36.00
CA THR A 250 -36.37 -22.76 -36.65
C THR A 250 -37.43 -23.73 -37.15
N CYS A 251 -38.71 -23.52 -36.80
CA CYS A 251 -39.81 -24.36 -37.27
C CYS A 251 -40.08 -24.12 -38.75
N LYS A 252 -39.62 -25.03 -39.62
CA LYS A 252 -39.72 -24.91 -41.09
C LYS A 252 -41.11 -25.24 -41.64
N TYR A 253 -41.99 -25.79 -40.82
CA TYR A 253 -43.27 -26.32 -41.24
C TYR A 253 -44.37 -25.24 -41.20
N SER A 254 -45.20 -25.17 -42.24
CA SER A 254 -46.36 -24.26 -42.27
C SER A 254 -47.45 -24.69 -41.27
N LEU A 255 -48.09 -23.72 -40.62
CA LEU A 255 -49.25 -23.94 -39.75
C LEU A 255 -50.59 -23.86 -40.49
N HIS A 256 -50.56 -23.42 -41.75
CA HIS A 256 -51.74 -23.27 -42.60
C HIS A 256 -51.50 -23.93 -43.94
N GLN A 257 -52.51 -24.62 -44.44
CA GLN A 257 -52.53 -25.10 -45.82
C GLN A 257 -53.87 -24.79 -46.46
N SER A 258 -53.82 -24.55 -47.76
CA SER A 258 -54.98 -24.25 -48.57
C SER A 258 -55.08 -25.23 -49.73
N LYS A 259 -56.31 -25.57 -50.10
CA LYS A 259 -56.61 -26.30 -51.34
C LYS A 259 -57.79 -25.64 -52.05
N LEU A 260 -57.84 -25.84 -53.35
CA LEU A 260 -59.01 -25.50 -54.16
C LEU A 260 -60.17 -26.43 -53.83
N CYS A 261 -61.35 -25.85 -53.71
CA CYS A 261 -62.62 -26.57 -53.56
C CYS A 261 -63.57 -26.14 -54.68
N THR A 262 -64.34 -27.08 -55.20
CA THR A 262 -65.44 -26.83 -56.13
C THR A 262 -66.74 -27.20 -55.47
N GLN A 263 -67.73 -26.32 -55.54
CA GLN A 263 -69.07 -26.59 -55.01
C GLN A 263 -70.06 -26.47 -56.15
N SER A 264 -71.02 -27.39 -56.19
CA SER A 264 -71.99 -27.53 -57.28
C SER A 264 -73.07 -26.44 -57.30
N GLN A 265 -73.20 -25.63 -56.24
CA GLN A 265 -74.19 -24.56 -56.13
C GLN A 265 -73.51 -23.23 -55.80
N LEU A 266 -73.71 -22.22 -56.66
CA LEU A 266 -73.35 -20.83 -56.37
C LEU A 266 -74.38 -20.22 -55.41
N PRO A 267 -73.98 -19.72 -54.22
CA PRO A 267 -74.81 -18.79 -53.47
C PRO A 267 -74.73 -17.43 -54.17
N CYS A 268 -75.82 -17.03 -54.82
CA CYS A 268 -75.95 -15.68 -55.37
C CYS A 268 -76.48 -14.74 -54.28
N PHE A 269 -75.87 -13.56 -54.13
CA PHE A 269 -76.21 -12.56 -53.11
C PHE A 269 -76.80 -11.30 -53.78
N ASN A 270 -77.37 -10.37 -53.00
CA ASN A 270 -77.95 -9.10 -53.51
C ASN A 270 -79.00 -9.28 -54.62
N GLY A 271 -79.95 -10.21 -54.45
CA GLY A 271 -80.99 -10.47 -55.45
C GLY A 271 -80.48 -11.22 -56.70
N GLY A 272 -79.31 -11.86 -56.64
CA GLY A 272 -78.83 -12.71 -57.73
C GLY A 272 -79.53 -14.07 -57.79
N MET A 273 -79.74 -14.59 -59.01
CA MET A 273 -80.22 -15.95 -59.26
C MET A 273 -79.18 -16.75 -60.06
N TYR A 274 -78.95 -18.01 -59.68
CA TYR A 274 -78.04 -18.90 -60.40
C TYR A 274 -78.71 -19.38 -61.69
N LYS A 275 -78.06 -19.17 -62.84
CA LYS A 275 -78.53 -19.67 -64.15
C LYS A 275 -77.50 -20.67 -64.72
N PRO A 276 -77.84 -21.97 -64.82
CA PRO A 276 -76.89 -23.00 -65.24
C PRO A 276 -76.38 -22.81 -66.68
N ASN A 277 -77.18 -22.22 -67.59
CA ASN A 277 -76.83 -22.06 -69.00
C ASN A 277 -75.78 -20.97 -69.30
N ILE A 278 -75.44 -20.13 -68.32
CA ILE A 278 -74.46 -19.03 -68.46
C ILE A 278 -73.37 -19.10 -67.40
N THR A 279 -73.28 -20.23 -66.67
CA THR A 279 -72.21 -20.51 -65.69
C THR A 279 -71.92 -19.33 -64.75
N GLY A 280 -72.96 -18.71 -64.18
CA GLY A 280 -72.82 -17.53 -63.33
C GLY A 280 -74.11 -17.07 -62.64
N CYS A 281 -73.97 -16.14 -61.68
CA CYS A 281 -75.08 -15.46 -61.01
C CYS A 281 -75.55 -14.24 -61.81
N VAL A 282 -76.86 -14.04 -61.95
CA VAL A 282 -77.45 -12.90 -62.66
C VAL A 282 -78.37 -12.12 -61.72
N CYS A 283 -78.25 -10.79 -61.70
CA CYS A 283 -79.14 -9.88 -60.98
C CYS A 283 -80.59 -9.98 -61.48
N ILE A 284 -81.57 -10.04 -60.57
CA ILE A 284 -82.98 -9.83 -60.95
C ILE A 284 -83.25 -8.35 -61.30
N GLN A 285 -84.31 -8.09 -62.07
CA GLN A 285 -84.70 -6.72 -62.46
C GLN A 285 -84.94 -5.84 -61.22
N GLY A 286 -84.30 -4.66 -61.19
CA GLY A 286 -84.39 -3.69 -60.09
C GLY A 286 -83.15 -3.63 -59.19
N TYR A 287 -82.20 -4.57 -59.30
CA TYR A 287 -80.94 -4.57 -58.57
C TYR A 287 -79.77 -4.19 -59.50
N SER A 288 -78.90 -3.26 -59.08
CA SER A 288 -77.67 -2.85 -59.79
C SER A 288 -76.42 -3.19 -58.96
N GLY A 289 -75.35 -3.65 -59.60
CA GLY A 289 -74.08 -4.03 -58.96
C GLY A 289 -73.61 -5.47 -59.25
N LEU A 290 -72.64 -5.97 -58.49
CA LEU A 290 -72.16 -7.35 -58.55
C LEU A 290 -73.08 -8.26 -57.70
N CYS A 291 -74.05 -8.95 -58.34
CA CYS A 291 -75.05 -9.79 -57.67
C CYS A 291 -74.54 -11.17 -57.22
N CYS A 292 -73.28 -11.20 -56.82
CA CYS A 292 -72.57 -12.43 -56.54
C CYS A 292 -71.41 -12.24 -55.56
N GLU A 293 -71.17 -11.01 -55.08
CA GLU A 293 -70.27 -10.72 -53.96
C GLU A 293 -71.06 -10.34 -52.70
N ASN A 294 -70.56 -10.77 -51.54
CA ASN A 294 -71.02 -10.25 -50.26
C ASN A 294 -70.34 -8.89 -50.06
N SER A 295 -71.11 -7.80 -50.00
CA SER A 295 -70.53 -6.47 -49.75
C SER A 295 -69.79 -6.48 -48.40
N PRO A 296 -68.50 -6.12 -48.33
CA PRO A 296 -67.88 -5.87 -47.04
C PRO A 296 -68.58 -4.66 -46.44
N GLN A 297 -69.22 -4.90 -45.30
CA GLN A 297 -69.93 -3.95 -44.44
C GLN A 297 -69.58 -2.48 -44.68
N GLY A 298 -70.64 -1.69 -44.93
CA GLY A 298 -70.65 -0.26 -44.69
C GLY A 298 -70.75 0.55 -45.97
N LEU A 299 -71.97 0.95 -46.31
CA LEU A 299 -72.38 2.35 -46.46
C LEU A 299 -73.87 2.35 -46.79
N TYR A 300 -74.64 2.92 -45.87
CA TYR A 300 -76.03 3.31 -46.06
C TYR A 300 -76.13 4.41 -47.13
#